data_AF-A0A939IMH9-F1
#
_entry.id   AF-A0A939IMH9-F1
#
_cell.length_a   1.000
_cell.length_b   1.000
_cell.length_c   1.000
_cell.angle_alpha   90.00
_cell.angle_beta   90.00
_cell.angle_gamma   90.00
#
_symmetry.space_group_name_H-M   'P 1'
#
loop_
_entity.id
_entity.type
_entity.pdbx_description
1 polymer ?
#
loop_
_entity_poly.entity_id
_entity_poly.type
_entity_poly.pdbx_seq_one_letter_code
_entity_poly.pdbx_strand_id
1 'polypeptide(L)'
;MPEQPDKPDPRTPSPPYGYSRECHYGREEQIHIVAKFHAHKIRPSRIAYRVGIDIAFIEALIAGEVEPRRFPQLVAGYRRQRYQSRMRDTTRQSGNARYEMQQVIEREFQQEVDL
;
A
#
# COMPACT_ATOMS: atom_id res chain seq x y z
N MET A 1 39.49 -9.87 -34.67
CA MET A 1 38.11 -9.36 -34.82
C MET A 1 37.85 -8.42 -33.66
N PRO A 2 37.38 -7.18 -33.89
CA PRO A 2 37.23 -6.23 -32.79
C PRO A 2 35.95 -6.54 -32.01
N GLU A 3 36.12 -6.75 -30.71
CA GLU A 3 35.08 -6.94 -29.71
C GLU A 3 34.35 -5.60 -29.50
N GLN A 4 33.04 -5.57 -29.72
CA GLN A 4 32.24 -4.35 -29.56
C GLN A 4 32.02 -4.06 -28.06
N PRO A 5 32.10 -2.81 -27.60
CA PRO A 5 31.83 -2.48 -26.22
C PRO A 5 30.34 -2.61 -25.90
N ASP A 6 30.04 -3.33 -24.82
CA ASP A 6 28.72 -3.51 -24.23
C ASP A 6 28.01 -2.16 -24.05
N LYS A 7 26.76 -2.08 -24.56
CA LYS A 7 25.88 -0.95 -24.29
C LYS A 7 25.59 -0.87 -22.79
N PRO A 8 25.60 0.31 -22.16
CA PRO A 8 25.23 0.44 -20.75
C PRO A 8 23.76 0.04 -20.59
N ASP A 9 23.51 -0.99 -19.78
CA ASP A 9 22.15 -1.41 -19.41
C ASP A 9 21.46 -0.25 -18.68
N PRO A 10 20.31 0.27 -19.15
CA PRO A 10 19.58 1.37 -18.51
C PRO A 10 18.89 0.95 -17.21
N ARG A 11 18.98 -0.33 -16.80
CA ARG A 11 18.48 -0.78 -15.51
C ARG A 11 19.31 -0.19 -14.39
N THR A 12 18.64 0.59 -13.53
CA THR A 12 19.18 1.00 -12.23
C THR A 12 19.70 -0.24 -11.50
N PRO A 13 21.00 -0.33 -11.17
CA PRO A 13 21.53 -1.48 -10.46
C PRO A 13 20.77 -1.67 -9.15
N SER A 14 20.44 -2.92 -8.83
CA SER A 14 19.79 -3.28 -7.56
C SER A 14 20.69 -2.82 -6.42
N PRO A 15 20.28 -1.85 -5.58
CA PRO A 15 21.16 -1.33 -4.56
C PRO A 15 21.53 -2.42 -3.54
N PRO A 16 22.77 -2.44 -3.04
CA PRO A 16 23.18 -3.38 -2.01
C PRO A 16 22.42 -3.06 -0.71
N TYR A 17 21.89 -4.10 -0.07
CA TYR A 17 21.25 -4.17 1.25
C TYR A 17 20.88 -2.84 1.93
N GLY A 18 19.61 -2.44 1.78
CA GLY A 18 18.99 -1.29 2.43
C GLY A 18 17.84 -0.76 1.58
N TYR A 19 16.72 -0.35 2.19
CA TYR A 19 15.60 0.24 1.44
C TYR A 19 16.14 1.34 0.53
N SER A 20 15.85 1.27 -0.77
CA SER A 20 16.42 2.15 -1.81
C SER A 20 16.03 3.64 -1.68
N ARG A 21 15.52 4.05 -0.51
CA ARG A 21 15.11 5.40 -0.19
C ARG A 21 15.21 5.64 1.31
N GLU A 22 15.81 6.75 1.72
CA GLU A 22 15.77 7.20 3.11
C GLU A 22 14.35 7.70 3.46
N CYS A 23 13.86 7.35 4.66
CA CYS A 23 12.57 7.85 5.12
C CYS A 23 12.73 9.26 5.72
N HIS A 24 12.06 10.25 5.15
CA HIS A 24 12.04 11.62 5.66
C HIS A 24 10.81 11.94 6.51
N TYR A 25 9.90 10.97 6.67
CA TYR A 25 8.64 11.16 7.40
C TYR A 25 8.88 10.99 8.90
N GLY A 26 8.22 11.84 9.70
CA GLY A 26 8.18 11.67 11.16
C GLY A 26 7.41 10.41 11.57
N ARG A 27 7.61 9.95 12.81
CA ARG A 27 7.00 8.70 13.31
C ARG A 27 5.47 8.65 13.14
N GLU A 28 4.77 9.74 13.45
CA GLU A 28 3.32 9.79 13.28
C GLU A 28 2.90 9.68 11.80
N GLU A 29 3.61 10.38 10.91
CA GLU A 29 3.36 10.31 9.48
C GLU A 29 3.61 8.90 8.94
N GLN A 30 4.66 8.23 9.40
CA GLN A 30 4.95 6.84 9.05
C GLN A 30 3.78 5.93 9.43
N ILE A 31 3.21 6.06 10.63
CA ILE A 31 2.05 5.27 11.06
C ILE A 31 0.86 5.49 10.11
N HIS A 32 0.56 6.74 9.77
CA HIS A 32 -0.51 7.07 8.82
C HIS A 32 -0.25 6.50 7.43
N ILE A 33 0.99 6.59 6.93
CA ILE A 33 1.40 6.05 5.64
C ILE A 33 1.22 4.53 5.62
N VAL A 34 1.70 3.83 6.65
CA VAL A 34 1.56 2.37 6.77
C VAL A 34 0.09 1.99 6.85
N ALA A 35 -0.72 2.67 7.66
CA ALA A 35 -2.16 2.40 7.79
C ALA A 35 -2.88 2.59 6.45
N LYS A 36 -2.58 3.68 5.73
CA LYS A 36 -3.15 3.97 4.41
C LYS A 36 -2.77 2.89 3.39
N PHE A 37 -1.49 2.53 3.30
CA PHE A 37 -1.04 1.52 2.34
C PHE A 37 -1.54 0.12 2.68
N HIS A 38 -1.58 -0.23 3.97
CA HIS A 38 -2.14 -1.49 4.44
C HIS A 38 -3.64 -1.58 4.10
N ALA A 39 -4.40 -0.49 4.28
CA ALA A 39 -5.80 -0.41 3.84
C ALA A 39 -5.95 -0.57 2.32
N HIS A 40 -4.93 -0.27 1.52
CA HIS A 40 -4.90 -0.51 0.06
C HIS A 40 -4.30 -1.87 -0.33
N LYS A 41 -4.12 -2.79 0.62
CA LYS A 41 -3.54 -4.13 0.42
C LYS A 41 -2.13 -4.11 -0.19
N ILE A 42 -1.36 -3.05 0.06
CA ILE A 42 0.04 -2.99 -0.35
C ILE A 42 0.88 -3.80 0.63
N ARG A 43 1.68 -4.73 0.11
CA ARG A 43 2.53 -5.63 0.90
C ARG A 43 3.55 -4.85 1.74
N PRO A 44 3.86 -5.26 2.99
CA PRO A 44 4.83 -4.60 3.88
C PRO A 44 6.18 -4.30 3.20
N SER A 45 6.76 -5.30 2.53
CA SER A 45 8.05 -5.13 1.83
C SER A 45 8.00 -4.07 0.72
N ARG A 46 6.83 -3.85 0.09
CA ARG A 46 6.66 -2.80 -0.93
C ARG A 46 6.54 -1.41 -0.31
N ILE A 47 5.91 -1.30 0.87
CA ILE A 47 5.85 -0.03 1.62
C ILE A 47 7.26 0.36 2.03
N ALA A 48 8.00 -0.58 2.61
CA ALA A 48 9.36 -0.39 3.04
C ALA A 48 10.27 0.04 1.88
N TYR A 49 10.23 -0.69 0.74
CA TYR A 49 10.99 -0.35 -0.45
C TYR A 49 10.65 1.04 -1.05
N ARG A 50 9.37 1.42 -1.10
CA ARG A 50 8.94 2.67 -1.77
C ARG A 50 9.10 3.90 -0.89
N VAL A 51 8.92 3.75 0.41
CA VAL A 51 8.86 4.87 1.37
C VAL A 51 10.14 4.98 2.20
N GLY A 52 10.89 3.89 2.37
CA GLY A 52 12.06 3.84 3.23
C GLY A 52 11.76 3.55 4.71
N ILE A 53 10.51 3.24 5.06
CA ILE A 53 10.13 2.90 6.44
C ILE A 53 10.68 1.51 6.76
N ASP A 54 11.23 1.35 7.96
CA ASP A 54 11.74 0.07 8.42
C ASP A 54 10.65 -1.02 8.41
N ILE A 55 10.99 -2.21 7.90
CA ILE A 55 10.04 -3.31 7.77
C ILE A 55 9.63 -3.87 9.12
N ALA A 56 10.55 -3.94 10.10
CA ALA A 56 10.22 -4.46 11.41
C ALA A 56 9.20 -3.54 12.09
N PHE A 57 9.33 -2.21 11.93
CA PHE A 57 8.31 -1.26 12.38
C PHE A 57 6.95 -1.46 11.68
N ILE A 58 6.94 -1.68 10.36
CA ILE A 58 5.70 -1.96 9.61
C ILE A 58 5.05 -3.25 10.11
N GLU A 59 5.82 -4.32 10.26
CA GLU A 59 5.34 -5.63 10.71
C GLU A 59 4.82 -5.57 12.14
N ALA A 60 5.51 -4.87 13.04
CA ALA A 60 5.08 -4.68 14.43
C ALA A 60 3.77 -3.89 14.53
N LEU A 61 3.54 -2.88 13.67
CA LEU A 61 2.25 -2.19 13.57
C LEU A 61 1.13 -3.12 13.10
N ILE A 62 1.38 -3.92 12.06
CA ILE A 62 0.38 -4.83 11.48
C ILE A 62 0.06 -5.98 12.43
N ALA A 63 1.06 -6.51 13.13
CA ALA A 63 0.90 -7.54 14.16
C ALA A 63 0.22 -7.03 15.43
N GLY A 64 0.05 -5.71 15.58
CA GLY A 64 -0.52 -5.09 16.77
C GLY A 64 0.44 -5.05 17.98
N GLU A 65 1.73 -5.29 17.77
CA GLU A 65 2.76 -5.15 18.79
C GLU A 65 3.00 -3.66 19.12
N VAL A 66 2.78 -2.78 18.13
CA VAL A 66 2.87 -1.32 18.28
C VAL A 66 1.52 -0.69 17.98
N GLU A 67 1.08 0.23 18.84
CA GLU A 67 -0.17 0.98 18.68
C GLU A 67 -1.44 0.10 18.45
N PRO A 68 -1.66 -0.97 19.26
CA PRO A 68 -2.70 -1.98 19.02
C PRO A 68 -4.12 -1.44 18.93
N ARG A 69 -4.39 -0.26 19.48
CA ARG A 69 -5.70 0.39 19.43
C ARG A 69 -5.78 1.42 18.31
N ARG A 70 -4.77 2.28 18.19
CA ARG A 70 -4.77 3.41 17.27
C ARG A 70 -4.58 2.97 15.82
N PHE A 71 -3.66 2.04 15.55
CA PHE A 71 -3.35 1.62 14.19
C PHE A 71 -4.55 0.94 13.49
N PRO A 72 -5.28 -0.01 14.11
CA PRO A 72 -6.48 -0.57 13.49
C PRO A 72 -7.58 0.46 13.22
N GLN A 73 -7.78 1.45 14.11
CA GLN A 73 -8.73 2.54 13.90
C GLN A 73 -8.38 3.38 12.67
N LEU A 74 -7.10 3.69 12.48
CA LEU A 74 -6.61 4.38 11.27
C LEU A 74 -6.84 3.53 10.02
N VAL A 75 -6.51 2.24 10.07
CA VAL A 75 -6.74 1.30 8.95
C VAL A 75 -8.23 1.25 8.59
N ALA A 76 -9.13 1.18 9.56
CA ALA A 76 -10.58 1.20 9.32
C ALA A 76 -11.04 2.50 8.64
N GLY A 77 -10.51 3.64 9.06
CA GLY A 77 -10.76 4.93 8.42
C GLY A 77 -10.32 4.95 6.94
N TYR A 78 -9.10 4.46 6.67
CA TYR A 78 -8.60 4.39 5.30
C TYR A 78 -9.28 3.32 4.44
N ARG A 79 -9.76 2.21 5.01
CA ARG A 79 -10.60 1.22 4.30
C ARG A 79 -11.90 1.85 3.82
N ARG A 80 -12.57 2.63 4.69
CA ARG A 80 -13.78 3.40 4.32
C ARG A 80 -13.48 4.42 3.21
N GLN A 81 -12.38 5.15 3.32
CA GLN A 81 -11.97 6.11 2.28
C GLN A 81 -11.71 5.41 0.93
N ARG A 82 -11.01 4.26 0.93
CA ARG A 82 -10.75 3.45 -0.26
C ARG A 82 -12.06 2.97 -0.90
N TYR A 83 -12.98 2.45 -0.09
CA TYR A 83 -14.31 2.01 -0.54
C TYR A 83 -15.06 3.15 -1.23
N GLN A 84 -15.17 4.31 -0.58
CA GLN A 84 -15.85 5.48 -1.14
C GLN A 84 -15.21 5.96 -2.45
N SER A 85 -13.87 5.96 -2.54
CA SER A 85 -13.17 6.30 -3.77
C SER A 85 -13.52 5.35 -4.90
N ARG A 86 -13.46 4.04 -4.66
CA ARG A 86 -13.80 3.02 -5.68
C ARG A 86 -15.27 3.10 -6.11
N MET A 87 -16.18 3.36 -5.18
CA MET A 87 -17.60 3.59 -5.50
C MET A 87 -17.78 4.80 -6.42
N ARG A 88 -17.06 5.90 -6.17
CA ARG A 88 -17.06 7.07 -7.06
C ARG A 88 -16.48 6.74 -8.43
N ASP A 89 -15.41 5.95 -8.51
CA ASP A 89 -14.81 5.57 -9.79
C ASP A 89 -15.75 4.75 -10.68
N THR A 90 -16.69 3.99 -10.07
CA THR A 90 -17.72 3.25 -10.83
C THR A 90 -18.68 4.15 -11.61
N THR A 91 -18.77 5.44 -11.29
CA THR A 91 -19.64 6.40 -12.01
C THR A 91 -19.26 6.58 -13.48
N ARG A 92 -18.02 6.22 -13.85
CA ARG A 92 -17.54 6.21 -15.24
C ARG A 92 -18.13 5.07 -16.08
N GLN A 93 -18.73 4.06 -15.44
CA GLN A 93 -19.42 2.96 -16.11
C GLN A 93 -20.94 3.16 -16.06
N SER A 94 -21.67 2.50 -16.96
CA SER A 94 -23.13 2.58 -17.05
C SER A 94 -23.77 1.20 -17.07
N GLY A 95 -25.06 1.15 -16.73
CA GLY A 95 -25.88 -0.05 -16.79
C GLY A 95 -25.38 -1.19 -15.89
N ASN A 96 -25.53 -2.42 -16.37
CA ASN A 96 -25.26 -3.64 -15.62
C ASN A 96 -23.80 -3.74 -15.15
N ALA A 97 -22.84 -3.28 -15.96
CA ALA A 97 -21.42 -3.32 -15.61
C ALA A 97 -21.11 -2.50 -14.35
N ARG A 98 -21.74 -1.33 -14.20
CA ARG A 98 -21.61 -0.51 -12.98
C ARG A 98 -22.17 -1.25 -11.76
N TYR A 99 -23.34 -1.88 -11.89
CA TYR A 99 -23.98 -2.59 -10.78
C TYR A 99 -23.14 -3.76 -10.29
N GLU A 100 -22.61 -4.58 -11.21
CA GLU A 100 -21.74 -5.70 -10.89
C GLU A 100 -20.46 -5.22 -10.18
N MET A 101 -19.83 -4.16 -10.68
CA MET A 101 -18.64 -3.58 -10.07
C MET A 101 -18.91 -3.07 -8.65
N GLN A 102 -20.03 -2.39 -8.43
CA GLN A 102 -20.44 -1.91 -7.10
C GLN A 102 -20.66 -3.07 -6.13
N GLN A 103 -21.32 -4.15 -6.56
CA GLN A 103 -21.51 -5.35 -5.72
C GLN A 103 -20.20 -6.03 -5.34
N VAL A 104 -19.20 -6.06 -6.25
CA VAL A 104 -17.87 -6.59 -5.93
C VAL A 104 -17.19 -5.71 -4.88
N ILE A 105 -17.22 -4.38 -5.07
CA ILE A 105 -16.62 -3.43 -4.12
C ILE A 105 -17.28 -3.53 -2.74
N GLU A 106 -18.60 -3.67 -2.67
CA GLU A 106 -19.35 -3.82 -1.42
C GLU A 106 -18.95 -5.11 -0.69
N ARG A 107 -18.93 -6.25 -1.40
CA ARG A 107 -18.56 -7.54 -0.82
C ARG A 107 -17.13 -7.54 -0.28
N GLU A 108 -16.19 -6.99 -1.04
CA GLU A 108 -14.81 -6.87 -0.59
C GLU A 108 -14.67 -5.99 0.65
N PHE A 109 -15.43 -4.90 0.73
CA PHE A 109 -15.41 -4.02 1.90
C PHE A 109 -16.02 -4.70 3.13
N GLN A 110 -17.15 -5.38 2.99
CA GLN A 110 -17.79 -6.10 4.09
C GLN A 110 -16.87 -7.18 4.67
N GLN A 111 -16.25 -7.99 3.81
CA GLN A 111 -15.27 -9.00 4.23
C GLN A 111 -14.11 -8.39 5.03
N GLU A 112 -13.66 -7.20 4.64
CA GLU A 112 -12.58 -6.50 5.33
C GLU A 112 -13.02 -5.83 6.64
N VAL A 113 -14.30 -5.53 6.85
CA VAL A 113 -14.78 -4.94 8.11
C VAL A 113 -15.08 -6.02 9.14
N ASP A 114 -15.51 -7.20 8.69
CA ASP A 114 -15.82 -8.35 9.54
C ASP A 114 -14.55 -9.11 10.03
N LEU A 115 -13.38 -8.81 9.46
CA LEU A 115 -12.04 -9.29 9.85
C LEU A 115 -11.31 -8.30 10.78
#